data_AF-A0A8T7M6G2-F1
#
_entry.id   AF-A0A8T7M6G2-F1
#
_cell.length_a   1.000
_cell.length_b   1.000
_cell.length_c   1.000
_cell.angle_alpha   90.00
_cell.angle_beta   90.00
_cell.angle_gamma   90.00
#
_symmetry.space_group_name_H-M   'P 1'
#
loop_
_entity.id
_entity.type
_entity.pdbx_description
1 polymer ?
#
loop_
_entity_poly.entity_id
_entity_poly.type
_entity_poly.pdbx_seq_one_letter_code
_entity_poly.pdbx_strand_id
1 'polypeptide(L)' 'MSARPAKSWAIPAILSTATWLEYYNRERAHIGRYCYGKTPLQTFRDSKHLADQKRLDKLLETTATRSQAVTTPLVS' A
#
# COMPACT_ATOMS: atom_id res chain seq x y z
N MET A 1 -2.52 0.32 34.37
CA MET A 1 -3.69 -0.14 33.58
C MET A 1 -4.37 1.09 33.00
N SER A 2 -3.90 1.62 31.88
CA SER A 2 -4.46 2.82 31.27
C SER A 2 -5.74 2.47 30.49
N ALA A 3 -6.86 3.06 30.91
CA ALA A 3 -8.17 2.87 30.32
C ALA A 3 -8.16 3.22 28.82
N ARG A 4 -8.68 2.32 27.97
CA ARG A 4 -8.95 2.62 26.56
C ARG A 4 -10.29 3.36 26.50
N PRO A 5 -10.37 4.59 25.96
CA PRO A 5 -11.64 5.30 25.89
C PRO A 5 -12.61 4.53 24.97
N ALA A 6 -13.88 4.48 25.38
CA ALA A 6 -14.94 3.81 24.65
C ALA A 6 -15.09 4.46 23.26
N LYS A 7 -14.78 3.69 22.23
CA LYS A 7 -14.87 4.08 20.82
C LYS A 7 -16.34 4.09 20.40
N SER A 8 -16.99 5.23 20.64
CA SER A 8 -18.22 5.60 19.96
C SER A 8 -17.94 5.64 18.46
N TRP A 9 -18.56 4.72 17.72
CA TRP A 9 -18.43 4.58 16.27
C TRP A 9 -19.33 5.56 15.51
N ALA A 10 -19.99 6.49 16.22
CA ALA A 10 -20.74 7.57 15.61
C ALA A 10 -19.76 8.57 14.97
N ILE A 11 -19.61 8.49 13.64
CA ILE A 11 -19.03 9.57 12.86
C ILE A 11 -20.00 10.75 13.04
N PRO A 12 -19.60 11.86 13.70
CA PRO A 12 -20.49 13.00 13.82
C PRO A 12 -20.85 13.46 12.41
N ALA A 13 -22.14 13.63 12.16
CA ALA A 13 -22.74 13.96 10.86
C ALA A 13 -22.32 15.34 10.29
N ILE A 14 -21.23 15.92 10.78
CA ILE A 14 -20.75 17.28 10.49
C ILE A 14 -19.29 17.27 9.97
N LEU A 15 -18.60 16.13 9.92
CA LEU A 15 -17.24 16.09 9.37
C LEU A 15 -17.27 15.93 7.84
N SER A 16 -16.68 16.90 7.13
CA SER A 16 -16.46 16.82 5.69
C SER A 16 -15.76 15.50 5.31
N THR A 17 -16.02 14.99 4.11
CA THR A 17 -15.42 13.75 3.60
C THR A 17 -13.90 13.72 3.73
N ALA A 18 -13.24 14.88 3.57
CA ALA A 18 -11.81 15.04 3.75
C ALA A 18 -11.35 14.76 5.19
N THR A 19 -12.05 15.32 6.18
CA THR A 19 -11.71 15.12 7.60
C THR A 19 -11.93 13.67 8.02
N TRP A 20 -12.99 13.04 7.53
CA TRP A 20 -13.22 11.61 7.76
C TRP A 20 -12.10 10.74 7.15
N LEU A 21 -11.67 11.06 5.94
CA LEU A 21 -10.62 10.33 5.24
C LEU A 21 -9.27 10.45 5.97
N GLU A 22 -8.93 11.62 6.49
CA GLU A 22 -7.72 11.82 7.27
C GLU A 22 -7.73 11.00 8.57
N TYR A 23 -8.82 11.07 9.33
CA TYR A 23 -9.01 10.26 10.55
C TYR A 23 -8.88 8.77 10.24
N TYR A 24 -9.56 8.29 9.19
CA TYR A 24 -9.49 6.90 8.77
C TYR A 24 -8.06 6.47 8.47
N ASN A 25 -7.33 7.28 7.68
CA ASN A 25 -5.98 6.94 7.24
C ASN A 25 -4.94 6.98 8.36
N ARG A 26 -5.11 7.86 9.36
CA ARG A 26 -4.09 8.14 10.39
C ARG A 26 -4.38 7.53 11.76
N GLU A 27 -5.64 7.38 12.15
CA GLU A 27 -5.99 7.11 13.56
C GLU A 27 -6.67 5.74 13.76
N ARG A 28 -7.27 5.16 12.73
CA ARG A 28 -7.84 3.81 12.82
C ARG A 28 -6.73 2.76 12.82
N ALA A 29 -6.43 2.17 13.98
CA ALA A 29 -5.64 0.95 14.03
C ALA A 29 -6.47 -0.22 13.48
N HIS A 30 -6.01 -0.87 12.40
CA HIS A 30 -6.69 -2.04 11.87
C HIS A 30 -6.55 -3.24 12.82
N ILE A 31 -7.66 -3.91 13.08
CA ILE A 31 -7.74 -5.17 13.83
C ILE A 31 -7.69 -6.32 12.82
N GLY A 32 -6.58 -7.02 12.77
CA GLY A 32 -6.38 -8.19 11.93
C GLY A 32 -5.04 -8.84 12.22
N ARG A 33 -4.95 -10.17 12.09
CA ARG A 33 -3.73 -10.95 12.43
C ARG A 33 -2.47 -10.40 11.76
N TYR A 34 -2.61 -9.89 10.54
CA TYR A 34 -1.52 -9.38 9.71
C TYR A 34 -1.50 -7.85 9.61
N CYS A 35 -2.34 -7.16 10.39
CA CYS A 35 -2.37 -5.71 10.38
C CYS A 35 -1.33 -5.10 11.33
N TYR A 36 -0.77 -5.90 12.25
CA TYR A 36 0.34 -5.51 13.15
C TYR A 36 0.14 -4.18 13.89
N GLY A 37 -1.11 -3.78 14.14
CA GLY A 37 -1.45 -2.49 14.75
C GLY A 37 -1.14 -1.26 13.89
N LYS A 38 -0.79 -1.45 12.61
CA LYS A 38 -0.51 -0.37 11.66
C LYS A 38 -1.79 0.33 11.22
N THR A 39 -1.65 1.60 10.88
CA THR A 39 -2.72 2.40 10.26
C THR A 39 -2.88 2.02 8.78
N PRO A 40 -4.03 2.31 8.15
CA PRO A 40 -4.20 2.11 6.71
C PRO A 40 -3.10 2.78 5.88
N LEU A 41 -2.74 4.03 6.21
CA LEU A 41 -1.71 4.76 5.49
C LEU A 41 -0.31 4.14 5.64
N GLN A 42 0.03 3.66 6.83
CA GLN A 42 1.30 2.96 7.05
C GLN A 42 1.35 1.66 6.23
N THR A 43 0.27 0.89 6.28
CA THR A 43 0.17 -0.39 5.54
C THR A 43 0.27 -0.18 4.03
N PHE A 44 -0.39 0.86 3.52
CA PHE A 44 -0.34 1.25 2.11
C PHE A 44 1.09 1.61 1.68
N ARG A 45 1.80 2.44 2.47
CA ARG A 45 3.18 2.82 2.19
C ARG A 45 4.12 1.63 2.20
N ASP A 46 4.00 0.78 3.22
CA ASP A 46 4.83 -0.42 3.36
C ASP A 46 4.64 -1.37 2.17
N SER A 47 3.41 -1.50 1.67
CA SER A 47 3.07 -2.43 0.57
C SER A 47 3.27 -1.85 -0.83
N LYS A 48 3.58 -0.55 -0.96
CA LYS A 48 3.71 0.14 -2.26
C LYS A 48 4.70 -0.57 -3.20
N HIS A 49 5.86 -0.96 -2.67
CA HIS A 49 6.90 -1.62 -3.45
C HIS A 49 6.44 -2.98 -4.03
N LEU A 50 5.57 -3.71 -3.32
CA LEU A 50 5.02 -4.99 -3.78
C LEU A 50 4.13 -4.78 -4.99
N ALA A 51 3.33 -3.72 -4.99
CA ALA A 51 2.52 -3.34 -6.14
C ALA A 51 3.44 -3.00 -7.32
N ASP A 52 4.46 -2.16 -7.11
CA ASP A 52 5.42 -1.78 -8.14
C ASP A 52 6.17 -2.97 -8.76
N GLN A 53 6.58 -3.95 -7.96
CA GLN A 53 7.23 -5.19 -8.41
C GLN A 53 6.30 -6.09 -9.23
N LYS A 54 5.00 -6.06 -8.95
CA LYS A 54 3.97 -6.89 -9.61
C LYS A 54 3.25 -6.16 -10.75
N ARG A 55 3.75 -5.00 -11.20
CA ARG A 55 3.19 -4.26 -12.34
C ARG A 55 3.50 -4.97 -13.65
N LEU A 56 2.47 -5.54 -14.27
CA LEU A 56 2.61 -6.35 -15.49
C LEU A 56 3.24 -5.55 -16.65
N ASP A 57 2.80 -4.31 -16.87
CA ASP A 57 3.32 -3.45 -17.96
C ASP A 57 4.85 -3.36 -17.93
N LYS A 58 5.43 -3.09 -16.75
CA LYS A 58 6.88 -3.00 -16.55
C LYS A 58 7.60 -4.33 -16.76
N LEU A 59 6.97 -5.43 -16.33
CA LEU A 59 7.56 -6.76 -16.45
C LEU A 59 7.62 -7.21 -17.91
N LEU A 60 6.54 -6.97 -18.67
CA LEU A 60 6.48 -7.32 -20.08
C LEU A 60 7.50 -6.55 -20.91
N GLU A 61 7.63 -5.23 -20.70
CA GLU A 61 8.67 -4.41 -21.33
C GLU A 61 10.08 -4.96 -21.03
N THR A 62 10.38 -5.26 -19.76
CA THR A 62 11.68 -5.80 -19.34
C THR A 62 12.00 -7.14 -20.00
N THR A 63 11.02 -8.04 -20.12
CA THR A 63 11.20 -9.36 -20.75
C THR A 63 11.43 -9.27 -22.26
N ALA A 64 10.76 -8.31 -22.93
CA ALA A 64 10.95 -8.06 -24.35
C ALA A 64 12.36 -7.51 -24.63
N THR A 65 12.83 -6.54 -23.84
CA THR A 65 14.18 -5.97 -23.98
C THR A 65 15.27 -6.98 -23.65
N ARG A 66 15.09 -7.84 -22.63
CA ARG A 66 16.08 -8.87 -22.27
C ARG A 66 16.25 -9.94 -23.35
N SER A 67 15.19 -10.27 -24.07
CA SER A 67 15.23 -11.25 -25.17
C SER A 67 16.00 -10.76 -26.39
N GLN A 68 16.22 -9.44 -26.54
CA GLN A 68 16.97 -8.86 -27.65
C GLN A 68 18.47 -8.65 -27.35
N ALA A 69 18.90 -8.78 -26.09
CA ALA A 69 20.28 -8.58 -25.68
C ALA A 69 21.19 -9.82 -25.83
N VAL A 70 20.66 -10.97 -26.27
CA VAL A 70 21.43 -12.23 -26.42
C VAL A 70 21.99 -12.41 -27.85
N THR A 71 21.64 -11.54 -28.80
CA THR A 71 22.22 -11.58 -30.15
C THR A 71 23.45 -10.68 -30.24
N THR A 72 24.51 -10.97 -29.48
CA THR A 72 25.84 -10.49 -29.86
C THR A 72 26.40 -11.53 -30.85
N PRO A 73 26.53 -11.24 -32.15
CA PRO A 73 27.29 -12.13 -33.01
C PRO A 73 28.74 -12.04 -32.53
N LEU A 74 29.30 -13.17 -32.11
CA LEU A 74 30.74 -13.35 -32.01
C LEU A 74 31.27 -13.25 -33.44
N VAL A 75 31.65 -12.05 -33.86
CA VAL A 75 32.39 -11.84 -35.11
C VAL A 75 33.89 -11.96 -34.83
N SER A 76 34.55 -12.56 -35.81
CA SER A 76 35.85 -13.26 -35.82
C SER A 76 37.06 -12.57 -35.18
#